data_AF-A0A3N1GRA4-F1
#
_entry.id   AF-A0A3N1GRA4-F1
#
_cell.length_a   1.000
_cell.length_b   1.000
_cell.length_c   1.000
_cell.angle_alpha   90.00
_cell.angle_beta   90.00
_cell.angle_gamma   90.00
#
_symmetry.space_group_name_H-M   'P 1'
#
loop_
_entity.id
_entity.type
_entity.pdbx_description
1 polymer ?
#
loop_
_entity_poly.entity_id
_entity_poly.type
_entity_poly.pdbx_seq_one_letter_code
_entity_poly.pdbx_strand_id
1 'polypeptide(L)'
;MPWVQTTNLIANGGAESDPGGTGQPSAVTGWTVLEGAAAVVAYGTPGYPAPGGPGPADRGRNFLSGGTSARTRLTQLVTLPGTAQIDAGTTRFDFAGWLGGYAEQDDGVRLSLEFLSAAGTPLGLCVLGPVTATDRGRATGLLRRAGAGTVPPSSRTARVLLLFTRDGGTFNDGYADSLSLSLTAGGS
;
A
#
# COMPACT_ATOMS: atom_id res chain seq x y z
N MET A 1 -16.43 -14.55 -23.83
CA MET A 1 -15.52 -13.41 -24.09
C MET A 1 -14.42 -13.42 -23.03
N PRO A 2 -13.14 -13.17 -23.35
CA PRO A 2 -12.08 -13.09 -22.34
C PRO A 2 -12.18 -11.80 -21.51
N TRP A 3 -11.90 -11.89 -20.22
CA TRP A 3 -11.85 -10.76 -19.29
C TRP A 3 -10.61 -9.89 -19.59
N VAL A 4 -10.74 -8.56 -19.49
CA VAL A 4 -9.60 -7.64 -19.60
C VAL A 4 -9.17 -7.26 -18.18
N GLN A 5 -7.91 -7.55 -17.84
CA GLN A 5 -7.31 -7.20 -16.55
C GLN A 5 -6.24 -6.12 -16.73
N THR A 6 -6.22 -5.12 -15.85
CA THR A 6 -5.17 -4.11 -15.84
C THR A 6 -3.88 -4.66 -15.23
N THR A 7 -2.74 -4.08 -15.61
CA THR A 7 -1.53 -4.12 -14.77
C THR A 7 -1.80 -3.40 -13.43
N ASN A 8 -0.90 -3.55 -12.47
CA ASN A 8 -0.94 -2.80 -11.22
C ASN A 8 -1.07 -1.29 -11.49
N LEU A 9 -2.10 -0.67 -10.92
CA LEU A 9 -2.42 0.74 -11.05
C LEU A 9 -1.72 1.61 -10.00
N ILE A 10 -1.09 1.00 -8.98
CA ILE A 10 -0.30 1.73 -7.98
C ILE A 10 1.11 1.92 -8.52
N ALA A 11 1.51 3.17 -8.74
CA ALA A 11 2.89 3.50 -9.09
C ALA A 11 3.81 3.32 -7.87
N ASN A 12 4.99 2.75 -8.11
CA ASN A 12 6.03 2.52 -7.10
C ASN A 12 5.50 1.83 -5.82
N GLY A 13 4.57 0.87 -5.98
CA GLY A 13 3.98 0.14 -4.86
C GLY A 13 4.96 -0.74 -4.08
N GLY A 14 6.13 -1.04 -4.65
CA GLY A 14 7.22 -1.76 -3.98
C GLY A 14 8.46 -0.92 -3.65
N ALA A 15 8.39 0.41 -3.77
CA ALA A 15 9.51 1.32 -3.46
C ALA A 15 10.81 1.12 -4.28
N GLU A 16 10.74 0.47 -5.44
CA GLU A 16 11.91 0.17 -6.29
C GLU A 16 12.33 1.33 -7.20
N SER A 17 11.58 2.43 -7.23
CA SER A 17 11.90 3.59 -8.07
C SER A 17 12.90 4.55 -7.41
N ASP A 18 13.26 4.31 -6.16
CA ASP A 18 14.10 5.18 -5.34
C ASP A 18 15.27 4.38 -4.73
N PRO A 19 16.41 5.00 -4.41
CA PRO A 19 17.48 4.32 -3.69
C PRO A 19 17.05 3.90 -2.27
N GLY A 20 17.33 2.66 -1.89
CA GLY A 20 17.09 2.17 -0.53
C GLY A 20 18.04 2.80 0.49
N GLY A 21 17.48 3.34 1.57
CA GLY A 21 18.21 3.94 2.70
C GLY A 21 18.12 3.12 3.98
N THR A 22 18.35 3.80 5.11
CA THR A 22 18.46 3.20 6.45
C THR A 22 17.30 3.54 7.40
N GLY A 23 16.13 3.87 6.83
CA GLY A 23 14.95 4.37 7.56
C GLY A 23 14.93 5.88 7.80
N GLN A 24 15.97 6.60 7.40
CA GLN A 24 15.94 8.06 7.37
C GLN A 24 14.98 8.57 6.29
N PRO A 25 14.21 9.65 6.57
CA PRO A 25 13.22 10.15 5.62
C PRO A 25 13.81 10.50 4.26
N SER A 26 13.08 10.18 3.21
CA SER A 26 13.44 10.40 1.81
C SER A 26 12.19 10.64 0.97
N ALA A 27 12.35 11.28 -0.19
CA ALA A 27 11.26 11.37 -1.14
C ALA A 27 10.89 9.97 -1.66
N VAL A 28 9.59 9.75 -1.91
CA VAL A 28 9.07 8.50 -2.46
C VAL A 28 8.46 8.80 -3.82
N THR A 29 9.09 8.34 -4.89
CA THR A 29 8.63 8.60 -6.25
C THR A 29 7.20 8.07 -6.45
N GLY A 30 6.32 8.88 -7.04
CA GLY A 30 4.93 8.52 -7.31
C GLY A 30 3.97 8.67 -6.12
N TRP A 31 4.44 9.10 -4.96
CA TRP A 31 3.61 9.32 -3.77
C TRP A 31 3.66 10.78 -3.31
N THR A 32 2.51 11.32 -2.91
CA THR A 32 2.41 12.63 -2.27
C THR A 32 2.38 12.46 -0.75
N VAL A 33 3.29 13.14 -0.05
CA VAL A 33 3.29 13.20 1.41
C VAL A 33 2.22 14.19 1.88
N LEU A 34 1.27 13.74 2.69
CA LEU A 34 0.25 14.59 3.30
C LEU A 34 0.60 15.02 4.72
N GLU A 35 1.40 14.21 5.42
CA GLU A 35 1.77 14.39 6.83
C GLU A 35 3.04 13.58 7.11
N GLY A 36 3.90 14.09 8.00
CA GLY A 36 5.13 13.41 8.39
C GLY A 36 6.15 13.32 7.25
N ALA A 37 7.01 12.30 7.30
CA ALA A 37 8.00 12.04 6.26
C ALA A 37 8.30 10.54 6.21
N ALA A 38 8.01 9.91 5.07
CA ALA A 38 8.27 8.49 4.84
C ALA A 38 9.74 8.24 4.52
N ALA A 39 10.13 6.97 4.51
CA ALA A 39 11.45 6.54 4.06
C ALA A 39 11.35 5.32 3.15
N VAL A 40 12.24 5.26 2.15
CA VAL A 40 12.53 4.05 1.39
C VAL A 40 13.71 3.34 2.05
N VAL A 41 13.53 2.07 2.41
CA VAL A 41 14.52 1.31 3.18
C VAL A 41 14.96 0.09 2.39
N ALA A 42 16.27 -0.17 2.35
CA ALA A 42 16.80 -1.36 1.72
C ALA A 42 16.58 -2.58 2.62
N TYR A 43 16.11 -3.69 2.05
CA TYR A 43 16.11 -4.99 2.73
C TYR A 43 17.53 -5.36 3.17
N GLY A 44 17.66 -5.88 4.40
CA GLY A 44 18.96 -6.25 4.98
C GLY A 44 19.70 -5.11 5.67
N THR A 45 19.14 -3.91 5.71
CA THR A 45 19.60 -2.87 6.64
C THR A 45 19.51 -3.40 8.09
N PRO A 46 20.55 -3.24 8.92
CA PRO A 46 20.49 -3.67 10.33
C PRO A 46 19.28 -3.08 11.06
N GLY A 47 18.50 -3.93 11.72
CA GLY A 47 17.27 -3.52 12.42
C GLY A 47 16.00 -3.55 11.57
N TYR A 48 16.09 -3.87 10.28
CA TYR A 48 14.97 -3.88 9.35
C TYR A 48 14.71 -5.28 8.75
N PRO A 49 13.58 -5.49 8.03
CA PRO A 49 13.32 -6.72 7.30
C PRO A 49 14.51 -7.22 6.48
N ALA A 50 14.84 -8.51 6.66
CA ALA A 50 15.92 -9.17 5.95
C ALA A 50 15.45 -9.66 4.56
N PRO A 51 16.35 -9.76 3.55
CA PRO A 51 15.98 -10.21 2.21
C PRO A 51 15.44 -11.64 2.14
N GLY A 52 15.71 -12.47 3.15
CA GLY A 52 15.17 -13.85 3.27
C GLY A 52 14.10 -14.00 4.35
N GLY A 53 13.69 -12.91 5.01
CA GLY A 53 12.71 -12.94 6.10
C GLY A 53 11.26 -13.06 5.63
N PRO A 54 10.30 -13.06 6.58
CA PRO A 54 8.87 -13.00 6.27
C PRO A 54 8.52 -11.74 5.48
N GLY A 55 7.88 -11.89 4.32
CA GLY A 55 7.52 -10.78 3.43
C GLY A 55 7.17 -11.25 2.01
N PRO A 56 7.02 -10.32 1.06
CA PRO A 56 6.69 -10.65 -0.33
C PRO A 56 7.71 -11.58 -0.99
N ALA A 57 7.27 -12.62 -1.69
CA ALA A 57 8.19 -13.50 -2.42
C ALA A 57 8.78 -12.81 -3.66
N ASP A 58 8.09 -11.79 -4.18
CA ASP A 58 8.47 -10.94 -5.31
C ASP A 58 9.17 -9.65 -4.88
N ARG A 59 9.60 -9.53 -3.62
CA ARG A 59 10.26 -8.33 -3.10
C ARG A 59 11.44 -7.95 -3.97
N GLY A 60 11.58 -6.66 -4.21
CA GLY A 60 12.77 -6.11 -4.82
C GLY A 60 13.85 -5.84 -3.77
N ARG A 61 14.52 -4.70 -3.91
CA ARG A 61 15.60 -4.26 -3.02
C ARG A 61 15.09 -3.49 -1.82
N ASN A 62 13.89 -2.90 -1.91
CA ASN A 62 13.43 -1.87 -1.01
C ASN A 62 12.01 -2.13 -0.51
N PHE A 63 11.61 -1.39 0.52
CA PHE A 63 10.24 -1.28 0.99
C PHE A 63 10.00 0.12 1.58
N LEU A 64 8.74 0.48 1.82
CA LEU A 64 8.35 1.75 2.45
C LEU A 64 8.28 1.62 3.97
N SER A 65 8.68 2.68 4.68
CA SER A 65 8.46 2.83 6.11
C SER A 65 7.93 4.23 6.48
N GLY A 66 7.43 4.36 7.70
CA GLY A 66 6.94 5.63 8.25
C GLY A 66 8.03 6.67 8.54
N GLY A 67 9.31 6.34 8.36
CA GLY A 67 10.45 7.22 8.64
C GLY A 67 10.63 7.46 10.14
N THR A 68 10.80 8.72 10.55
CA THR A 68 11.03 9.10 11.97
C THR A 68 9.85 9.83 12.61
N SER A 69 8.79 10.10 11.85
CA SER A 69 7.60 10.81 12.35
C SER A 69 6.66 9.84 13.06
N ALA A 70 6.06 10.25 14.17
CA ALA A 70 5.08 9.41 14.89
C ALA A 70 3.87 9.02 14.01
N ARG A 71 3.55 9.87 13.03
CA ARG A 71 2.51 9.64 12.03
C ARG A 71 3.01 10.12 10.67
N THR A 72 2.87 9.27 9.66
CA THR A 72 3.23 9.58 8.27
C THR A 72 2.09 9.16 7.35
N ARG A 73 1.71 10.03 6.41
CA ARG A 73 0.65 9.78 5.43
C ARG A 73 1.15 9.99 4.01
N LEU A 74 1.01 8.95 3.19
CA LEU A 74 1.29 9.01 1.76
C LEU A 74 0.02 8.75 0.97
N THR A 75 -0.18 9.48 -0.12
CA THR A 75 -1.31 9.24 -1.02
C THR A 75 -0.90 9.17 -2.48
N GLN A 76 -1.66 8.40 -3.25
CA GLN A 76 -1.68 8.42 -4.70
C GLN A 76 -3.13 8.51 -5.17
N LEU A 77 -3.38 9.38 -6.15
CA LEU A 77 -4.65 9.42 -6.88
C LEU A 77 -4.46 8.69 -8.21
N VAL A 78 -5.25 7.64 -8.41
CA VAL A 78 -5.21 6.78 -9.58
C VAL A 78 -6.44 7.07 -10.44
N THR A 79 -6.24 7.43 -11.70
CA THR A 79 -7.34 7.51 -12.68
C THR A 79 -7.78 6.11 -13.10
N LEU A 80 -9.07 5.80 -12.96
CA LEU A 80 -9.58 4.46 -13.25
C LEU A 80 -9.84 4.27 -14.76
N PRO A 81 -9.29 3.21 -15.39
CA PRO A 81 -9.63 2.85 -16.76
C PRO A 81 -10.99 2.13 -16.83
N GLY A 82 -11.53 1.96 -18.05
CA GLY A 82 -12.74 1.13 -18.26
C GLY A 82 -14.01 1.70 -17.63
N THR A 83 -14.20 3.02 -17.70
CA THR A 83 -15.33 3.71 -17.04
C THR A 83 -16.70 3.21 -17.51
N ALA A 84 -16.85 2.79 -18.76
CA ALA A 84 -18.10 2.21 -19.26
C ALA A 84 -18.49 0.92 -18.50
N GLN A 85 -17.52 0.04 -18.26
CA GLN A 85 -17.73 -1.21 -17.52
C GLN A 85 -17.94 -0.96 -16.02
N ILE A 86 -17.26 0.06 -15.47
CA ILE A 86 -17.50 0.54 -14.10
C ILE A 86 -18.94 1.05 -13.97
N ASP A 87 -19.40 1.88 -14.90
CA ASP A 87 -20.76 2.45 -14.87
C ASP A 87 -21.83 1.37 -15.08
N ALA A 88 -21.53 0.32 -15.86
CA ALA A 88 -22.36 -0.87 -16.00
C ALA A 88 -22.32 -1.79 -14.77
N GLY A 89 -21.47 -1.53 -13.76
CA GLY A 89 -21.34 -2.34 -12.55
C GLY A 89 -20.65 -3.70 -12.76
N THR A 90 -19.88 -3.86 -13.84
CA THR A 90 -19.27 -5.13 -14.24
C THR A 90 -17.77 -5.22 -13.94
N THR A 91 -17.16 -4.14 -13.44
CA THR A 91 -15.74 -4.10 -13.08
C THR A 91 -15.52 -4.57 -11.64
N ARG A 92 -14.60 -5.52 -11.46
CA ARG A 92 -14.10 -5.94 -10.15
C ARG A 92 -12.73 -5.35 -9.87
N PHE A 93 -12.41 -5.15 -8.61
CA PHE A 93 -11.07 -4.79 -8.16
C PHE A 93 -10.47 -5.90 -7.29
N ASP A 94 -9.16 -6.04 -7.39
CA ASP A 94 -8.31 -6.78 -6.46
C ASP A 94 -7.29 -5.80 -5.88
N PHE A 95 -7.23 -5.73 -4.55
CA PHE A 95 -6.38 -4.80 -3.80
C PHE A 95 -5.58 -5.57 -2.78
N ALA A 96 -4.25 -5.40 -2.76
CA ALA A 96 -3.39 -6.12 -1.84
C ALA A 96 -2.14 -5.33 -1.48
N GLY A 97 -1.52 -5.73 -0.39
CA GLY A 97 -0.23 -5.23 0.03
C GLY A 97 0.39 -6.13 1.08
N TRP A 98 1.71 -6.07 1.22
CA TRP A 98 2.42 -6.65 2.35
C TRP A 98 2.61 -5.57 3.38
N LEU A 99 2.09 -5.81 4.58
CA LEU A 99 2.07 -4.83 5.67
C LEU A 99 2.70 -5.48 6.90
N GLY A 100 3.44 -4.73 7.69
CA GLY A 100 4.06 -5.28 8.89
C GLY A 100 4.84 -4.26 9.69
N GLY A 101 5.83 -4.76 10.41
CA GLY A 101 6.67 -3.93 11.27
C GLY A 101 7.82 -4.67 11.95
N TYR A 102 8.33 -4.09 13.04
CA TYR A 102 9.52 -4.53 13.74
C TYR A 102 9.21 -5.32 15.02
N ALA A 103 9.90 -6.45 15.22
CA ALA A 103 9.93 -7.25 16.45
C ALA A 103 8.57 -7.30 17.21
N GLU A 104 8.55 -6.88 18.47
CA GLU A 104 7.36 -6.85 19.33
C GLU A 104 6.59 -5.52 19.30
N GLN A 105 6.99 -4.54 18.47
CA GLN A 105 6.33 -3.23 18.41
C GLN A 105 5.02 -3.29 17.63
N ASP A 106 3.99 -2.56 18.10
CA ASP A 106 2.71 -2.43 17.39
C ASP A 106 2.68 -1.24 16.41
N ASP A 107 3.86 -0.69 16.09
CA ASP A 107 4.09 0.11 14.90
C ASP A 107 3.43 -0.56 13.68
N GLY A 108 2.70 0.23 12.91
CA GLY A 108 1.85 -0.34 11.88
C GLY A 108 1.52 0.61 10.76
N VAL A 109 1.13 0.00 9.63
CA VAL A 109 0.66 0.71 8.45
C VAL A 109 -0.73 0.23 8.06
N ARG A 110 -1.63 1.19 7.85
CA ARG A 110 -2.94 0.96 7.24
C ARG A 110 -2.88 1.36 5.77
N LEU A 111 -3.36 0.48 4.91
CA LEU A 111 -3.50 0.71 3.48
C LEU A 111 -4.99 0.84 3.13
N SER A 112 -5.41 1.99 2.63
CA SER A 112 -6.80 2.27 2.27
C SER A 112 -6.95 2.55 0.78
N LEU A 113 -8.03 2.05 0.19
CA LEU A 113 -8.48 2.32 -1.16
C LEU A 113 -9.88 2.95 -1.09
N GLU A 114 -9.99 4.20 -1.51
CA GLU A 114 -11.27 4.93 -1.58
C GLU A 114 -11.61 5.24 -3.04
N PHE A 115 -12.76 4.76 -3.50
CA PHE A 115 -13.28 5.08 -4.83
C PHE A 115 -14.03 6.40 -4.80
N LEU A 116 -13.75 7.27 -5.76
CA LEU A 116 -14.28 8.62 -5.83
C LEU A 116 -15.01 8.86 -7.15
N SER A 117 -16.13 9.58 -7.08
CA SER A 117 -16.82 10.11 -8.25
C SER A 117 -15.99 11.18 -8.98
N ALA A 118 -16.45 11.63 -10.15
CA ALA A 118 -15.85 12.77 -10.84
C ALA A 118 -15.81 14.06 -10.00
N ALA A 119 -16.77 14.21 -9.07
CA ALA A 119 -16.85 15.35 -8.14
C ALA A 119 -16.00 15.17 -6.88
N GLY A 120 -15.28 14.05 -6.75
CA GLY A 120 -14.49 13.71 -5.56
C GLY A 120 -15.31 13.15 -4.40
N THR A 121 -16.57 12.76 -4.62
CA THR A 121 -17.42 12.16 -3.59
C THR A 121 -16.99 10.71 -3.33
N PRO A 122 -16.77 10.29 -2.08
CA PRO A 122 -16.52 8.89 -1.74
C PRO A 122 -17.71 7.98 -2.10
N LEU A 123 -17.43 6.90 -2.81
CA LEU A 123 -18.41 5.91 -3.26
C LEU A 123 -18.17 4.52 -2.67
N GLY A 124 -16.95 4.24 -2.21
CA GLY A 124 -16.61 2.96 -1.61
C GLY A 124 -15.24 3.00 -0.95
N LEU A 125 -15.05 2.12 0.03
CA LEU A 125 -13.82 2.06 0.82
C LEU A 125 -13.44 0.59 1.06
N CYS A 126 -12.16 0.27 0.83
CA CYS A 126 -11.53 -0.97 1.26
C CYS A 126 -10.32 -0.60 2.12
N VAL A 127 -10.17 -1.26 3.28
CA VAL A 127 -9.08 -1.00 4.22
C VAL A 127 -8.39 -2.30 4.59
N LEU A 128 -7.06 -2.28 4.53
CA LEU A 128 -6.18 -3.38 4.87
C LEU A 128 -5.26 -2.96 6.02
N GLY A 129 -5.14 -3.85 7.01
CA GLY A 129 -4.28 -3.64 8.17
C GLY A 129 -4.82 -2.63 9.20
N PRO A 130 -3.98 -2.23 10.19
CA PRO A 130 -2.58 -2.62 10.31
C PRO A 130 -2.38 -4.09 10.64
N VAL A 131 -1.17 -4.59 10.39
CA VAL A 131 -0.72 -5.90 10.85
C VAL A 131 -0.03 -5.71 12.19
N THR A 132 -0.53 -6.33 13.24
CA THR A 132 -0.03 -6.17 14.63
C THR A 132 1.25 -6.97 14.88
N ALA A 133 1.94 -6.70 15.99
CA ALA A 133 3.05 -7.56 16.45
C ALA A 133 2.59 -9.01 16.65
N THR A 134 1.37 -9.20 17.17
CA THR A 134 0.79 -10.53 17.38
C THR A 134 0.55 -11.27 16.08
N ASP A 135 0.02 -10.60 15.05
CA ASP A 135 -0.16 -11.19 13.71
C ASP A 135 1.16 -11.72 13.14
N ARG A 136 2.26 -10.99 13.39
CA ARG A 136 3.62 -11.35 12.93
C ARG A 136 4.29 -12.44 13.77
N GLY A 137 3.63 -12.96 14.80
CA GLY A 137 4.27 -13.84 15.78
C GLY A 137 5.46 -13.15 16.47
N ARG A 138 5.37 -11.82 16.63
CA ARG A 138 6.39 -10.95 17.23
C ARG A 138 7.74 -10.95 16.51
N ALA A 139 7.75 -11.27 15.22
CA ALA A 139 8.94 -11.24 14.38
C ALA A 139 8.92 -10.04 13.41
N THR A 140 10.08 -9.45 13.14
CA THR A 140 10.22 -8.42 12.10
C THR A 140 9.86 -9.01 10.73
N GLY A 141 8.99 -8.33 9.99
CA GLY A 141 8.60 -8.77 8.66
C GLY A 141 7.24 -8.25 8.25
N LEU A 142 6.79 -8.67 7.07
CA LEU A 142 5.53 -8.26 6.47
C LEU A 142 4.63 -9.48 6.22
N LEU A 143 3.32 -9.26 6.33
CA LEU A 143 2.29 -10.24 6.00
C LEU A 143 1.35 -9.69 4.94
N ARG A 144 0.97 -10.55 4.00
CA ARG A 144 0.03 -10.16 2.95
C ARG A 144 -1.34 -9.88 3.56
N ARG A 145 -1.94 -8.78 3.16
CA ARG A 145 -3.37 -8.46 3.31
C ARG A 145 -3.95 -8.18 1.94
N ALA A 146 -5.18 -8.61 1.73
CA ALA A 146 -5.87 -8.42 0.45
C ALA A 146 -7.37 -8.25 0.66
N GLY A 147 -7.99 -7.51 -0.25
CA GLY A 147 -9.43 -7.33 -0.37
C GLY A 147 -9.80 -7.26 -1.85
N ALA A 148 -11.01 -7.70 -2.17
CA ALA A 148 -11.53 -7.66 -3.52
C ALA A 148 -13.02 -7.33 -3.49
N GLY A 149 -13.54 -6.82 -4.60
CA GLY A 149 -14.95 -6.43 -4.67
C GLY A 149 -15.32 -5.90 -6.05
N THR A 150 -16.51 -5.32 -6.14
CA THR A 150 -16.95 -4.56 -7.32
C THR A 150 -16.54 -3.10 -7.17
N VAL A 151 -16.09 -2.48 -8.25
CA VAL A 151 -15.90 -1.03 -8.27
C VAL A 151 -17.28 -0.36 -8.27
N PRO A 152 -17.59 0.57 -7.35
CA PRO A 152 -18.87 1.26 -7.36
C PRO A 152 -19.11 1.99 -8.70
N PRO A 153 -20.32 1.91 -9.29
CA PRO A 153 -20.65 2.69 -10.48
C PRO A 153 -20.38 4.19 -10.29
N SER A 154 -20.05 4.90 -11.37
CA SER A 154 -19.65 6.32 -11.35
C SER A 154 -18.28 6.62 -10.74
N SER A 155 -17.51 5.61 -10.30
CA SER A 155 -16.13 5.83 -9.88
C SER A 155 -15.27 6.31 -11.05
N ARG A 156 -14.41 7.29 -10.81
CA ARG A 156 -13.48 7.86 -11.80
C ARG A 156 -12.04 7.88 -11.32
N THR A 157 -11.85 8.09 -10.02
CA THR A 157 -10.53 8.01 -9.40
C THR A 157 -10.57 7.09 -8.19
N ALA A 158 -9.42 6.49 -7.89
CA ALA A 158 -9.17 5.77 -6.66
C ALA A 158 -8.09 6.52 -5.87
N ARG A 159 -8.37 6.83 -4.61
CA ARG A 159 -7.38 7.34 -3.67
C ARG A 159 -6.80 6.16 -2.90
N VAL A 160 -5.51 5.93 -3.08
CA VAL A 160 -4.73 5.03 -2.24
C VAL A 160 -4.08 5.86 -1.15
N LEU A 161 -4.19 5.41 0.10
CA LEU A 161 -3.61 6.06 1.27
C LEU A 161 -2.84 5.03 2.09
N LEU A 162 -1.58 5.33 2.39
CA LEU A 162 -0.83 4.70 3.47
C LEU A 162 -0.86 5.61 4.69
N LEU A 163 -1.20 5.05 5.84
CA LEU A 163 -1.08 5.69 7.14
C LEU A 163 -0.17 4.84 8.02
N PHE A 164 1.05 5.33 8.25
CA PHE A 164 2.01 4.75 9.17
C PHE A 164 1.84 5.40 10.55
N THR A 165 1.82 4.60 11.60
CA THR A 165 1.69 5.06 12.99
C THR A 165 2.71 4.36 13.86
N ARG A 166 3.51 5.15 14.58
CA ARG A 166 4.49 4.67 15.54
C ARG A 166 3.83 4.36 16.87
N ASP A 167 4.17 3.22 17.46
CA ASP A 167 3.77 2.83 18.81
C ASP A 167 4.94 3.03 19.79
N GLY A 168 6.17 2.70 19.38
CA GLY A 168 7.36 2.83 20.23
C GLY A 168 8.62 3.29 19.50
N GLY A 169 9.65 3.66 20.27
CA GLY A 169 10.97 4.00 19.71
C GLY A 169 11.05 5.35 18.98
N THR A 170 12.09 5.51 18.16
CA THR A 170 12.40 6.75 17.44
C THR A 170 12.08 6.68 15.94
N PHE A 171 12.07 5.48 15.36
CA PHE A 171 11.60 5.23 14.00
C PHE A 171 10.15 4.79 14.03
N ASN A 172 9.43 5.07 12.96
CA ASN A 172 8.09 4.57 12.72
C ASN A 172 8.22 3.30 11.89
N ASP A 173 8.18 2.19 12.60
CA ASP A 173 8.49 0.85 12.10
C ASP A 173 7.27 0.18 11.47
N GLY A 174 6.31 0.95 10.97
CA GLY A 174 5.30 0.43 10.05
C GLY A 174 5.90 0.23 8.66
N TYR A 175 5.80 -0.96 8.09
CA TYR A 175 6.41 -1.32 6.80
C TYR A 175 5.37 -1.73 5.75
N ALA A 176 5.53 -1.25 4.52
CA ALA A 176 4.67 -1.56 3.38
C ALA A 176 5.49 -1.92 2.13
N ASP A 177 5.08 -2.97 1.43
CA ASP A 177 5.72 -3.42 0.18
C ASP A 177 4.73 -4.15 -0.75
N SER A 178 5.10 -4.33 -2.02
CA SER A 178 4.35 -5.01 -3.07
C SER A 178 2.86 -4.63 -3.09
N LEU A 179 2.59 -3.31 -2.99
CA LEU A 179 1.23 -2.76 -3.03
C LEU A 179 0.65 -2.89 -4.44
N SER A 180 -0.56 -3.41 -4.54
CA SER A 180 -1.23 -3.63 -5.82
C SER A 180 -2.71 -3.26 -5.82
N LEU A 181 -3.13 -2.66 -6.94
CA LEU A 181 -4.52 -2.48 -7.33
C LEU A 181 -4.66 -2.89 -8.80
N SER A 182 -5.50 -3.87 -9.09
CA SER A 182 -5.85 -4.25 -10.46
C SER A 182 -7.36 -4.29 -10.64
N LEU A 183 -7.82 -3.98 -11.86
CA LEU A 183 -9.21 -4.07 -12.24
C LEU A 183 -9.40 -5.18 -13.27
N THR A 184 -10.50 -5.92 -13.14
CA THR A 184 -10.93 -6.93 -14.10
C THR A 184 -12.32 -6.56 -14.60
N ALA A 185 -12.42 -6.25 -15.88
CA ALA A 185 -13.68 -5.86 -16.50
C ALA A 185 -14.47 -7.10 -16.97
N GLY A 186 -15.76 -7.13 -16.65
CA GLY A 186 -16.71 -8.07 -17.23
C GLY A 186 -16.80 -7.99 -18.74
N GLY A 187 -16.81 -9.15 -19.39
CA GLY A 187 -17.25 -9.23 -20.77
C GLY A 187 -18.73 -8.85 -20.83
N SER A 188 -19.07 -7.96 -21.77
CA SER A 188 -20.45 -7.68 -22.18
C SER A 188 -21.08 -8.90 -22.85
#